data_AF-A0A0J6S560-F1
#
_entry.id   AF-A0A0J6S560-F1
#
_cell.length_a   1.000
_cell.length_b   1.000
_cell.length_c   1.000
_cell.angle_alpha   90.00
_cell.angle_beta   90.00
_cell.angle_gamma   90.00
#
_symmetry.space_group_name_H-M   'P 1'
#
loop_
_entity.id
_entity.type
_entity.pdbx_description
1 polymer ?
#
loop_
_entity_poly.entity_id
_entity_poly.type
_entity_poly.pdbx_seq_one_letter_code
_entity_poly.pdbx_strand_id
1 'polypeptide(L)'
;MAVTEDVVARLADEAGIAADYTDAFGQRVETPLAVRQGLLAALGLPAGTEEEAQASLNRIRSLRHGLVPPLVPVEARRAARVPVRPGDASGTVSWRVVDERGTARDGRVALGPETAAIELPPLTPGYHRLTVTLGETRAEATVIAAPQRCWRPRALGDEGARDWGLAAQLYGLRSKDNLGIGTYADAGRAAADAGARGAAFLGLSPVHA
;
A
#
# COMPACT_ATOMS: atom_id res chain seq x y z
N MET A 1 13.89 32.80 3.80
CA MET A 1 14.42 33.18 2.46
C MET A 1 13.61 32.43 1.38
N ALA A 2 13.63 32.87 0.11
CA ALA A 2 13.09 32.04 -0.97
C ALA A 2 13.88 30.72 -1.02
N VAL A 3 13.16 29.59 -1.11
CA VAL A 3 13.79 28.26 -1.15
C VAL A 3 14.59 28.09 -2.44
N THR A 4 15.70 27.38 -2.36
CA THR A 4 16.48 27.02 -3.55
C THR A 4 15.82 25.88 -4.35
N GLU A 5 16.00 25.88 -5.67
CA GLU A 5 15.45 24.83 -6.55
C GLU A 5 15.96 23.43 -6.16
N ASP A 6 17.23 23.32 -5.80
CA ASP A 6 17.87 22.07 -5.36
C ASP A 6 17.20 21.48 -4.11
N VAL A 7 16.83 22.33 -3.15
CA VAL A 7 16.18 21.88 -1.91
C VAL A 7 14.77 21.36 -2.19
N VAL A 8 14.01 22.04 -3.04
CA VAL A 8 12.69 21.59 -3.49
C VAL A 8 12.80 20.30 -4.29
N ALA A 9 13.78 20.19 -5.20
CA ALA A 9 14.00 19.00 -5.99
C ALA A 9 14.32 17.79 -5.10
N ARG A 10 15.25 17.94 -4.14
CA ARG A 10 15.58 16.90 -3.16
C ARG A 10 14.38 16.49 -2.32
N LEU A 11 13.59 17.46 -1.85
CA LEU A 11 12.39 17.16 -1.06
C LEU A 11 11.34 16.41 -1.89
N ALA A 12 11.15 16.80 -3.14
CA ALA A 12 10.24 16.12 -4.05
C ALA A 12 10.70 14.69 -4.38
N ASP A 13 11.99 14.44 -4.55
CA ASP A 13 12.55 13.08 -4.73
C ASP A 13 12.31 12.21 -3.48
N GLU A 14 12.56 12.76 -2.28
CA GLU A 14 12.28 12.08 -1.01
C GLU A 14 10.78 11.84 -0.76
N ALA A 15 9.91 12.64 -1.36
CA ALA A 15 8.46 12.44 -1.34
C ALA A 15 7.97 11.46 -2.42
N GLY A 16 8.84 11.04 -3.35
CA GLY A 16 8.47 10.16 -4.46
C GLY A 16 7.77 10.87 -5.62
N ILE A 17 7.97 12.19 -5.77
CA ILE A 17 7.44 12.98 -6.89
C ILE A 17 8.44 12.92 -8.04
N ALA A 18 8.05 12.26 -9.13
CA ALA A 18 8.88 12.09 -10.31
C ALA A 18 9.24 13.43 -10.96
N ALA A 19 10.51 13.58 -11.32
CA ALA A 19 11.03 14.75 -12.03
C ALA A 19 10.54 14.83 -13.49
N ASP A 20 10.17 13.69 -14.07
CA ASP A 20 9.61 13.60 -15.41
C ASP A 20 8.85 12.28 -15.59
N TYR A 21 8.07 12.18 -16.67
CA TYR A 21 7.38 10.97 -17.08
C TYR A 21 7.32 10.86 -18.61
N THR A 22 6.97 9.67 -19.10
CA THR A 22 6.66 9.45 -20.52
C THR A 22 5.15 9.49 -20.70
N ASP A 23 4.66 10.34 -21.60
CA ASP A 23 3.24 10.48 -21.88
C ASP A 23 2.68 9.33 -22.75
N ALA A 24 1.37 9.37 -23.02
CA ALA A 24 0.68 8.36 -23.82
C ALA A 24 1.14 8.30 -25.29
N PHE A 25 1.88 9.31 -25.77
CA PHE A 25 2.44 9.38 -27.12
C PHE A 25 3.95 9.08 -27.14
N GLY A 26 4.50 8.63 -26.02
CA GLY A 26 5.91 8.29 -25.89
C GLY A 26 6.84 9.50 -25.73
N GLN A 27 6.31 10.70 -25.50
CA GLN A 27 7.12 11.90 -25.31
C GLN A 27 7.53 12.05 -23.85
N ARG A 28 8.76 12.50 -23.61
CA ARG A 28 9.23 12.85 -22.26
C ARG A 28 8.62 14.19 -21.86
N VAL A 29 8.00 14.23 -20.70
CA VAL A 29 7.42 15.43 -20.09
C VAL A 29 8.10 15.69 -18.76
N GLU A 30 8.79 16.81 -18.64
CA GLU A 30 9.36 17.25 -17.37
C GLU A 30 8.25 17.73 -16.42
N THR A 31 8.46 17.53 -15.11
CA THR A 31 7.62 18.06 -14.05
C THR A 31 8.24 19.38 -13.58
N PRO A 32 7.70 20.56 -13.98
CA PRO A 32 8.30 21.83 -13.63
C PRO A 32 8.33 22.04 -12.12
N LEU A 33 9.33 22.80 -11.63
CA LEU A 33 9.52 23.02 -10.19
C LEU A 33 8.26 23.53 -9.49
N ALA A 34 7.54 24.47 -10.09
CA ALA A 34 6.29 25.00 -9.55
C ALA A 34 5.21 23.91 -9.36
N VAL A 35 5.14 22.93 -10.27
CA VAL A 35 4.24 21.77 -10.15
C VAL A 35 4.71 20.88 -9.00
N ARG A 36 6.02 20.63 -8.88
CA ARG A 36 6.58 19.84 -7.76
C ARG A 36 6.28 20.51 -6.41
N GLN A 37 6.40 21.83 -6.30
CA GLN A 37 6.02 22.58 -5.10
C GLN A 37 4.51 22.47 -4.79
N GLY A 38 3.66 22.58 -5.82
CA GLY A 38 2.21 22.39 -5.67
C GLY A 38 1.84 21.00 -5.16
N LEU A 39 2.48 19.95 -5.71
CA LEU A 39 2.29 18.56 -5.27
C LEU A 39 2.78 18.35 -3.84
N LEU A 40 3.97 18.88 -3.50
CA LEU A 40 4.51 18.86 -2.14
C LEU A 40 3.54 19.51 -1.14
N ALA A 41 3.01 20.69 -1.45
CA ALA A 41 2.03 21.36 -0.61
C ALA A 41 0.73 20.53 -0.45
N ALA A 42 0.24 19.92 -1.53
CA ALA A 42 -0.94 19.04 -1.50
C ALA A 42 -0.73 17.77 -0.65
N LEU A 43 0.51 17.28 -0.56
CA LEU A 43 0.90 16.17 0.33
C LEU A 43 1.15 16.61 1.78
N GLY A 44 0.96 17.90 2.11
CA GLY A 44 1.21 18.45 3.45
C GLY A 44 2.70 18.65 3.75
N LEU A 45 3.53 18.83 2.72
CA LEU A 45 4.97 19.05 2.78
C LEU A 45 5.31 20.41 2.15
N PRO A 46 4.88 21.55 2.71
CA PRO A 46 5.10 22.85 2.11
C PRO A 46 6.60 23.13 1.87
N ALA A 47 6.87 23.84 0.78
CA ALA A 47 8.22 24.19 0.32
C ALA A 47 8.20 25.54 -0.42
N GLY A 48 7.43 26.50 0.08
CA GLY A 48 7.40 27.88 -0.43
C GLY A 48 8.54 28.72 0.11
N THR A 49 9.05 28.39 1.30
CA THR A 49 10.26 28.99 1.88
C THR A 49 11.30 27.93 2.26
N GLU A 50 12.54 28.37 2.47
CA GLU A 50 13.63 27.50 2.92
C GLU A 50 13.29 26.85 4.28
N GLU A 51 12.66 27.62 5.17
CA GLU A 51 12.25 27.16 6.49
C GLU A 51 11.17 26.07 6.40
N GLU A 52 10.17 26.25 5.52
CA GLU A 52 9.14 25.24 5.24
C GLU A 52 9.74 23.97 4.65
N ALA A 53 10.61 24.11 3.65
CA ALA A 53 11.22 22.96 2.98
C ALA A 53 12.11 22.16 3.95
N GLN A 54 12.86 22.85 4.83
CA GLN A 54 13.67 22.18 5.86
C GLN A 54 12.80 21.47 6.90
N ALA A 55 11.68 22.05 7.31
CA ALA A 55 10.72 21.40 8.20
C ALA A 55 10.10 20.15 7.56
N SER A 56 9.70 20.24 6.29
CA SER A 56 9.18 19.12 5.49
C SER A 56 10.21 18.00 5.32
N LEU A 57 11.47 18.33 5.05
CA LEU A 57 12.57 17.37 4.98
C LEU A 57 12.79 16.66 6.31
N ASN A 58 12.79 17.40 7.42
CA ASN A 58 12.94 16.83 8.76
C ASN A 58 11.79 15.86 9.09
N ARG A 59 10.56 16.18 8.66
CA ARG A 59 9.40 15.31 8.81
C ARG A 59 9.52 14.00 8.03
N ILE A 60 9.94 14.05 6.76
CA ILE A 60 10.15 12.82 5.98
C ILE A 60 11.26 11.97 6.59
N ARG A 61 12.36 12.61 6.98
CA ARG A 61 13.51 11.95 7.60
C ARG A 61 13.13 11.28 8.92
N SER A 62 12.36 11.93 9.78
CA SER A 62 11.94 11.31 11.06
C SER A 62 11.09 10.05 10.84
N LEU A 63 10.23 10.05 9.81
CA LEU A 63 9.42 8.89 9.43
C LEU A 63 10.27 7.77 8.79
N ARG A 64 11.24 8.13 7.94
CA ARG A 64 12.10 7.16 7.23
C ARG A 64 13.18 6.53 8.13
N HIS A 65 13.70 7.31 9.08
CA HIS A 65 14.82 6.91 9.94
C HIS A 65 14.41 6.44 11.34
N GLY A 66 13.11 6.22 11.57
CA GLY A 66 12.65 5.51 12.77
C GLY A 66 13.29 4.12 12.89
N LEU A 67 13.33 3.60 14.14
CA LEU A 67 13.97 2.33 14.49
C LEU A 67 13.55 1.18 13.57
N VAL A 68 12.29 1.15 13.15
CA VAL A 68 11.77 0.28 12.09
C VAL A 68 10.83 1.07 11.18
N PRO A 69 10.61 0.65 9.91
CA PRO A 69 9.58 1.26 9.07
C PRO A 69 8.19 1.14 9.74
N PRO A 70 7.34 2.20 9.70
CA PRO A 70 6.02 2.16 10.34
C PRO A 70 5.04 1.20 9.65
N LEU A 71 5.32 0.82 8.40
CA LEU A 71 4.57 -0.19 7.66
C LEU A 71 5.55 -1.12 6.94
N VAL A 72 5.35 -2.42 7.10
CA VAL A 72 6.23 -3.45 6.54
C VAL A 72 5.38 -4.46 5.76
N PRO A 73 5.36 -4.40 4.42
CA PRO A 73 4.74 -5.45 3.62
C PRO A 73 5.65 -6.68 3.61
N VAL A 74 5.08 -7.86 3.87
CA VAL A 74 5.79 -9.14 3.84
C VAL A 74 4.99 -10.16 3.08
N GLU A 75 5.66 -11.18 2.57
CA GLU A 75 4.98 -12.34 2.02
C GLU A 75 4.46 -13.23 3.15
N ALA A 76 3.16 -13.54 3.12
CA ALA A 76 2.58 -14.47 4.08
C ALA A 76 3.19 -15.87 3.93
N ARG A 77 3.31 -16.58 5.05
CA ARG A 77 3.82 -17.96 5.17
C ARG A 77 5.31 -18.11 4.79
N ARG A 78 6.06 -17.01 4.70
CA ARG A 78 7.52 -17.01 4.64
C ARG A 78 8.11 -16.19 5.77
N ALA A 79 9.31 -16.57 6.22
CA ALA A 79 10.07 -15.73 7.13
C ALA A 79 10.39 -14.40 6.44
N ALA A 80 10.37 -13.31 7.21
CA ALA A 80 10.57 -11.97 6.67
C ALA A 80 11.63 -11.22 7.46
N ARG A 81 12.50 -10.51 6.75
CA ARG A 81 13.55 -9.68 7.35
C ARG A 81 13.05 -8.25 7.47
N VAL A 82 13.00 -7.71 8.67
CA VAL A 82 12.62 -6.32 8.94
C VAL A 82 13.86 -5.51 9.30
N PRO A 83 14.21 -4.47 8.53
CA PRO A 83 15.38 -3.66 8.83
C PRO A 83 15.19 -2.91 10.14
N VAL A 84 16.24 -2.91 10.96
CA VAL A 84 16.36 -2.12 12.19
C VAL A 84 17.37 -1.01 11.94
N ARG A 85 17.03 0.21 12.32
CA ARG A 85 17.88 1.39 12.19
C ARG A 85 18.25 1.88 13.59
N PRO A 86 19.30 1.32 14.20
CA PRO A 86 19.61 1.61 15.60
C PRO A 86 20.20 3.02 15.82
N GLY A 87 20.59 3.73 14.76
CA GLY A 87 21.40 4.94 14.90
C GLY A 87 22.73 4.60 15.56
N ASP A 88 23.10 5.36 16.60
CA ASP A 88 24.30 5.09 17.41
C ASP A 88 24.05 4.07 18.54
N ALA A 89 22.81 3.59 18.69
CA ALA A 89 22.48 2.64 19.74
C ALA A 89 23.05 1.24 19.43
N SER A 90 23.45 0.53 20.47
CA SER A 90 23.91 -0.86 20.38
C SER A 90 23.18 -1.71 21.41
N GLY A 91 23.22 -3.04 21.23
CA GLY A 91 22.66 -3.99 22.17
C GLY A 91 21.62 -4.92 21.56
N THR A 92 20.77 -5.47 22.43
CA THR A 92 19.78 -6.49 22.06
C THR A 92 18.45 -5.84 21.71
N VAL A 93 18.00 -6.07 20.48
CA VAL A 93 16.64 -5.74 20.05
C VAL A 93 15.70 -6.82 20.56
N SER A 94 14.62 -6.41 21.19
CA SER A 94 13.47 -7.27 21.47
C SER A 94 12.31 -6.89 20.57
N TRP A 95 11.57 -7.88 20.10
CA TRP A 95 10.42 -7.64 19.24
C TRP A 95 9.24 -8.54 19.65
N ARG A 96 8.03 -8.03 19.40
CA ARG A 96 6.77 -8.73 19.56
C ARG A 96 5.88 -8.44 18.36
N VAL A 97 5.40 -9.47 17.69
CA VAL A 97 4.38 -9.34 16.64
C VAL A 97 3.07 -9.99 17.11
N VAL A 98 1.96 -9.29 16.92
CA VAL A 98 0.62 -9.73 17.32
C VAL A 98 -0.28 -9.77 16.08
N ASP A 99 -0.93 -10.91 15.84
CA ASP A 99 -1.88 -11.06 14.73
C ASP A 99 -3.27 -10.47 15.06
N GLU A 100 -4.18 -10.48 14.09
CA GLU A 100 -5.56 -9.97 14.22
C GLU A 100 -6.39 -10.71 15.27
N ARG A 101 -5.99 -11.92 15.65
CA ARG A 101 -6.66 -12.75 16.66
C ARG A 101 -6.04 -12.60 18.04
N GLY A 102 -5.02 -11.75 18.19
CA GLY A 102 -4.29 -11.53 19.42
C GLY A 102 -3.18 -12.55 19.69
N THR A 103 -2.86 -13.43 18.74
CA THR A 103 -1.74 -14.38 18.88
C THR A 103 -0.43 -13.62 18.85
N ALA A 104 0.37 -13.72 19.90
CA ALA A 104 1.67 -13.08 20.00
C ALA A 104 2.81 -14.04 19.64
N ARG A 105 3.84 -13.50 18.99
CA ARG A 105 5.16 -14.10 18.83
C ARG A 105 6.20 -13.09 19.27
N ASP A 106 7.23 -13.56 19.96
CA ASP A 106 8.30 -12.74 20.52
C ASP A 106 9.67 -13.26 20.09
N GLY A 107 10.65 -12.37 20.04
CA GLY A 107 12.04 -12.75 19.84
C GLY A 107 13.03 -11.68 20.27
N ARG A 108 14.30 -12.05 20.29
CA ARG A 108 15.43 -11.16 20.63
C ARG A 108 16.60 -11.43 19.71
N VAL A 109 17.29 -10.37 19.30
CA VAL A 109 18.50 -10.45 18.49
C VAL A 109 19.52 -9.42 18.96
N ALA A 110 20.77 -9.85 19.15
CA ALA A 110 21.87 -8.91 19.40
C ALA A 110 22.23 -8.22 18.09
N LEU A 111 22.20 -6.89 18.08
CA LEU A 111 22.71 -6.12 16.95
C LEU A 111 24.23 -6.23 16.93
N GLY A 112 24.77 -6.65 15.80
CA GLY A 112 26.20 -6.65 15.52
C GLY A 112 26.51 -5.71 14.35
N PRO A 113 27.79 -5.50 14.02
CA PRO A 113 28.20 -4.65 12.89
C PRO A 113 27.53 -5.03 11.57
N GLU A 114 27.24 -6.32 11.37
CA GLU A 114 26.60 -6.87 10.17
C GLU A 114 25.09 -7.14 10.32
N THR A 115 24.57 -7.11 11.55
CA THR A 115 23.18 -7.49 11.85
C THR A 115 22.38 -6.26 12.25
N ALA A 116 21.72 -5.65 11.25
CA ALA A 116 20.82 -4.51 11.40
C ALA A 116 19.36 -4.88 11.02
N ALA A 117 18.91 -6.07 11.37
CA ALA A 117 17.55 -6.53 11.09
C ALA A 117 17.05 -7.57 12.09
N ILE A 118 15.73 -7.66 12.22
CA ILE A 118 15.06 -8.77 12.90
C ILE A 118 14.48 -9.73 11.87
N GLU A 119 14.40 -11.01 12.22
CA GLU A 119 13.70 -12.03 11.44
C GLU A 119 12.35 -12.31 12.09
N LEU A 120 11.28 -12.05 11.35
CA LEU A 120 9.94 -12.47 11.72
C LEU A 120 9.70 -13.90 11.22
N PRO A 121 9.05 -14.75 12.03
CA PRO A 121 8.67 -16.08 11.59
C PRO A 121 7.63 -16.00 10.46
N PRO A 122 7.37 -17.10 9.74
CA PRO A 122 6.25 -17.17 8.80
C PRO A 122 4.93 -16.71 9.41
N LEU A 123 4.38 -15.60 8.89
CA LEU A 123 3.13 -15.01 9.36
C LEU A 123 1.92 -15.52 8.56
N THR A 124 0.76 -15.62 9.19
CA THR A 124 -0.50 -15.86 8.48
C THR A 124 -0.87 -14.63 7.63
N PRO A 125 -1.60 -14.80 6.50
CA PRO A 125 -2.13 -13.66 5.77
C PRO A 125 -2.99 -12.78 6.68
N GLY A 126 -2.79 -11.46 6.63
CA GLY A 126 -3.54 -10.51 7.45
C GLY A 126 -2.68 -9.34 7.94
N TYR A 127 -3.27 -8.55 8.84
CA TYR A 127 -2.62 -7.39 9.46
C TYR A 127 -2.05 -7.76 10.84
N HIS A 128 -0.81 -7.40 11.08
CA HIS A 128 -0.13 -7.68 12.35
C HIS A 128 0.44 -6.39 12.94
N ARG A 129 0.55 -6.32 14.26
CA ARG A 129 1.19 -5.23 14.97
C ARG A 129 2.54 -5.67 15.50
N LEU A 130 3.60 -5.06 15.00
CA LEU A 130 4.97 -5.27 15.45
C LEU A 130 5.34 -4.15 16.45
N THR A 131 5.87 -4.55 17.61
CA THR A 131 6.55 -3.67 18.56
C THR A 131 8.02 -4.07 18.58
N VAL A 132 8.91 -3.09 18.46
CA VAL A 132 10.37 -3.28 18.54
C VAL A 132 10.94 -2.36 19.61
N THR A 133 11.78 -2.90 20.48
CA THR A 133 12.42 -2.16 21.57
C THR A 133 13.93 -2.38 21.54
N LEU A 134 14.69 -1.28 21.58
CA LEU A 134 16.15 -1.24 21.69
C LEU A 134 16.54 -0.22 22.77
N GLY A 135 17.05 -0.70 23.91
CA GLY A 135 17.24 0.14 25.09
C GLY A 135 15.93 0.80 25.50
N GLU A 136 15.95 2.13 25.67
CA GLU A 136 14.77 2.95 25.99
C GLU A 136 13.91 3.29 24.75
N THR A 137 14.41 3.00 23.54
CA THR A 137 13.68 3.34 22.30
C THR A 137 12.68 2.24 21.98
N ARG A 138 11.42 2.62 21.83
CA ARG A 138 10.33 1.75 21.39
C ARG A 138 9.71 2.27 20.11
N ALA A 139 9.51 1.39 19.14
CA ALA A 139 8.85 1.68 17.88
C ALA A 139 7.75 0.66 17.59
N GLU A 140 6.75 1.09 16.84
CA GLU A 140 5.64 0.26 16.40
C GLU A 140 5.51 0.30 14.88
N ALA A 141 5.10 -0.83 14.30
CA ALA A 141 4.88 -0.96 12.87
C ALA A 141 3.67 -1.84 12.57
N THR A 142 2.96 -1.55 11.49
CA THR A 142 1.97 -2.45 10.90
C THR A 142 2.67 -3.38 9.93
N VAL A 143 2.63 -4.68 10.18
CA VAL A 143 3.13 -5.69 9.24
C VAL A 143 1.93 -6.21 8.44
N ILE A 144 1.98 -6.08 7.12
CA ILE A 144 0.94 -6.59 6.23
C ILE A 144 1.47 -7.84 5.55
N ALA A 145 1.00 -9.00 6.00
CA ALA A 145 1.36 -10.29 5.43
C ALA A 145 0.41 -10.62 4.27
N ALA A 146 0.88 -10.44 3.04
CA ALA A 146 0.08 -10.64 1.83
C ALA A 146 0.38 -11.98 1.14
N PRO A 147 -0.63 -12.71 0.62
CA PRO A 147 -0.38 -13.85 -0.25
C PRO A 147 0.37 -13.44 -1.54
N GLN A 148 1.17 -14.34 -2.10
CA GLN A 148 1.90 -14.09 -3.37
C GLN A 148 1.01 -13.85 -4.58
N ARG A 149 -0.24 -14.31 -4.54
CA ARG A 149 -1.18 -14.28 -5.66
C ARG A 149 -2.55 -13.89 -5.13
N CYS A 150 -3.27 -13.09 -5.92
CA CYS A 150 -4.68 -12.85 -5.70
C CYS A 150 -5.47 -14.16 -5.74
N TRP A 151 -6.59 -14.21 -5.03
CA TRP A 151 -7.51 -15.32 -5.15
C TRP A 151 -8.03 -15.44 -6.59
N ARG A 152 -8.17 -16.66 -7.07
CA ARG A 152 -8.78 -16.99 -8.34
C ARG A 152 -9.69 -18.21 -8.18
N PRO A 153 -10.83 -18.30 -8.88
CA PRO A 153 -11.62 -19.52 -8.93
C PRO A 153 -10.77 -20.71 -9.41
N ARG A 154 -10.95 -21.88 -8.79
CA ARG A 154 -10.21 -23.12 -9.13
C ARG A 154 -10.38 -23.50 -10.62
N ALA A 155 -11.59 -23.35 -11.15
CA ALA A 155 -11.90 -23.60 -12.55
C ALA A 155 -10.95 -22.83 -13.50
N LEU A 156 -10.77 -21.52 -13.27
CA LEU A 156 -9.89 -20.68 -14.08
C LEU A 156 -8.40 -20.91 -13.77
N GLY A 157 -8.08 -21.20 -12.51
CA GLY A 157 -6.70 -21.24 -12.04
C GLY A 157 -5.97 -22.56 -12.27
N ASP A 158 -6.63 -23.66 -11.92
CA ASP A 158 -6.02 -24.98 -11.77
C ASP A 158 -6.56 -25.96 -12.82
N GLU A 159 -7.78 -25.75 -13.29
CA GLU A 159 -8.45 -26.62 -14.27
C GLU A 159 -8.42 -26.05 -15.71
N GLY A 160 -7.97 -24.80 -15.87
CA GLY A 160 -7.80 -24.17 -17.18
C GLY A 160 -9.11 -23.86 -17.91
N ALA A 161 -10.22 -23.73 -17.18
CA ALA A 161 -11.52 -23.40 -17.74
C ALA A 161 -11.48 -22.07 -18.51
N ARG A 162 -12.28 -22.00 -19.58
CA ARG A 162 -12.48 -20.79 -20.37
C ARG A 162 -13.94 -20.34 -20.20
N ASP A 163 -14.19 -19.67 -19.10
CA ASP A 163 -15.52 -19.15 -18.81
C ASP A 163 -15.78 -17.84 -19.57
N TRP A 164 -17.06 -17.53 -19.73
CA TRP A 164 -17.52 -16.24 -20.23
C TRP A 164 -18.45 -15.60 -19.21
N GLY A 165 -18.65 -14.29 -19.35
CA GLY A 165 -19.57 -13.52 -18.51
C GLY A 165 -20.14 -12.34 -19.27
N LEU A 166 -21.10 -11.66 -18.66
CA LEU A 166 -21.66 -10.42 -19.18
C LEU A 166 -21.05 -9.21 -18.47
N ALA A 167 -20.89 -8.11 -19.18
CA ALA A 167 -20.61 -6.81 -18.60
C ALA A 167 -21.82 -5.90 -18.84
N ALA A 168 -22.38 -5.33 -17.78
CA ALA A 168 -23.55 -4.47 -17.85
C ALA A 168 -23.31 -3.15 -17.13
N GLN A 169 -23.80 -2.07 -17.72
CA GLN A 169 -23.99 -0.81 -17.01
C GLN A 169 -25.24 -0.95 -16.16
N LEU A 170 -25.10 -0.95 -14.83
CA LEU A 170 -26.21 -1.26 -13.91
C LEU A 170 -27.43 -0.38 -14.19
N TYR A 171 -27.19 0.93 -14.31
CA TYR A 171 -28.21 1.93 -14.59
C TYR A 171 -28.93 1.73 -15.93
N GLY A 172 -28.32 0.99 -16.88
CA GLY A 172 -28.90 0.68 -18.17
C GLY A 172 -29.87 -0.49 -18.17
N LEU A 173 -29.94 -1.28 -17.09
CA LEU A 173 -30.87 -2.41 -17.02
C LEU A 173 -32.33 -1.93 -16.98
N ARG A 174 -33.19 -2.60 -17.74
CA ARG A 174 -34.62 -2.30 -17.84
C ARG A 174 -35.43 -3.48 -17.35
N SER A 175 -36.46 -3.19 -16.57
CA SER A 175 -37.50 -4.15 -16.23
C SER A 175 -38.83 -3.43 -16.05
N LYS A 176 -39.90 -4.22 -16.01
CA LYS A 176 -41.26 -3.73 -15.70
C LYS A 176 -41.39 -3.17 -14.27
N ASP A 177 -40.47 -3.55 -13.38
CA ASP A 177 -40.54 -3.23 -11.95
C ASP A 177 -39.69 -2.00 -11.58
N ASN A 178 -38.80 -1.55 -12.47
CA ASN A 178 -37.89 -0.44 -12.18
C ASN A 178 -38.43 0.91 -12.68
N LEU A 179 -37.97 1.99 -12.05
CA LEU A 179 -38.45 3.35 -12.30
C LEU A 179 -37.67 4.06 -13.41
N GLY A 180 -37.31 3.33 -14.46
CA GLY A 180 -36.56 3.89 -15.58
C GLY A 180 -35.04 3.92 -15.39
N ILE A 181 -34.53 3.26 -14.36
CA ILE A 181 -33.11 3.02 -14.11
C ILE A 181 -32.93 1.64 -13.49
N GLY A 182 -31.87 0.93 -13.90
CA GLY A 182 -31.60 -0.39 -13.37
C GLY A 182 -31.25 -0.41 -11.88
N THR A 183 -31.68 -1.47 -11.21
CA THR A 183 -31.56 -1.68 -9.76
C THR A 183 -30.74 -2.95 -9.45
N TYR A 184 -30.37 -3.16 -8.18
CA TYR A 184 -29.75 -4.42 -7.76
C TYR A 184 -30.63 -5.64 -7.98
N ALA A 185 -31.96 -5.48 -7.94
CA ALA A 185 -32.88 -6.56 -8.30
C ALA A 185 -32.79 -6.91 -9.80
N ASP A 186 -32.63 -5.89 -10.67
CA ASP A 186 -32.40 -6.12 -12.09
C ASP A 186 -31.07 -6.83 -12.35
N ALA A 187 -30.00 -6.44 -11.64
CA ALA A 187 -28.70 -7.12 -11.73
C ALA A 187 -28.79 -8.59 -11.30
N GLY A 188 -29.50 -8.88 -10.21
CA GLY A 188 -29.72 -10.25 -9.74
C GLY A 188 -30.45 -11.11 -10.77
N ARG A 189 -31.52 -10.56 -11.38
CA ARG A 189 -32.24 -11.25 -12.47
C ARG A 189 -31.36 -11.49 -13.70
N ALA A 190 -30.65 -10.46 -14.14
CA ALA A 190 -29.74 -10.58 -15.29
C ALA A 190 -28.63 -11.62 -15.03
N ALA A 191 -28.07 -11.66 -13.83
CA ALA A 191 -27.08 -12.65 -13.43
C ALA A 191 -27.66 -14.08 -13.44
N ALA A 192 -28.87 -14.28 -12.92
CA ALA A 192 -29.54 -15.58 -12.93
C ALA A 192 -29.83 -16.06 -14.36
N ASP A 193 -30.37 -15.18 -15.21
CA ASP A 193 -30.68 -15.48 -16.61
C ASP A 193 -29.41 -15.80 -17.41
N ALA A 194 -28.32 -15.07 -17.17
CA ALA A 194 -27.02 -15.32 -17.80
C ALA A 194 -26.41 -16.65 -17.30
N GLY A 195 -26.47 -16.91 -16.00
CA GLY A 195 -25.99 -18.16 -15.39
C GLY A 195 -26.71 -19.38 -15.94
N ALA A 196 -28.03 -19.30 -16.14
CA ALA A 196 -28.81 -20.37 -16.79
C ALA A 196 -28.36 -20.68 -18.24
N ARG A 197 -27.61 -19.77 -18.87
CA ARG A 197 -27.03 -19.93 -20.21
C ARG A 197 -25.54 -20.27 -20.17
N GLY A 198 -24.96 -20.46 -18.98
CA GLY A 198 -23.56 -20.84 -18.78
C GLY A 198 -22.61 -19.67 -18.52
N ALA A 199 -23.10 -18.46 -18.26
CA ALA A 199 -22.23 -17.35 -17.82
C ALA A 199 -21.72 -17.60 -16.40
N ALA A 200 -20.41 -17.42 -16.16
CA ALA A 200 -19.81 -17.59 -14.85
C ALA A 200 -19.88 -16.32 -13.98
N PHE A 201 -20.08 -15.15 -14.59
CA PHE A 201 -20.16 -13.88 -13.86
C PHE A 201 -20.98 -12.82 -14.61
N LEU A 202 -21.44 -11.83 -13.84
CA LEU A 202 -21.96 -10.55 -14.33
C LEU A 202 -21.08 -9.43 -13.75
N GLY A 203 -20.30 -8.77 -14.60
CA GLY A 203 -19.56 -7.56 -14.27
C GLY A 203 -20.47 -6.35 -14.33
N LEU A 204 -20.38 -5.48 -13.32
CA LEU A 204 -21.16 -4.25 -13.23
C LEU A 204 -20.26 -3.01 -13.31
N SER A 205 -20.82 -1.92 -13.80
CA SER A 205 -20.28 -0.57 -13.58
C SER A 205 -20.12 -0.29 -12.07
N PRO A 206 -19.23 0.63 -11.66
CA PRO A 206 -19.10 1.03 -10.26
C PRO A 206 -20.44 1.44 -9.63
N VAL A 207 -20.63 1.10 -8.36
CA VAL A 207 -21.88 1.31 -7.59
C VAL A 207 -21.62 2.06 -6.28
N HIS A 208 -20.65 2.96 -6.30
CA HIS A 208 -20.33 3.83 -5.16
C HIS A 208 -21.50 4.76 -4.84
N ALA A 209 -21.71 5.05 -3.56
CA ALA A 209 -22.71 6.01 -3.07
C ALA A 209 -22.24 7.45 -3.20
#